data_AF-A0A4Q5UVV9-F1
#
_entry.id   AF-A0A4Q5UVV9-F1
#
_cell.length_a   1.000
_cell.length_b   1.000
_cell.length_c   1.000
_cell.angle_alpha   90.00
_cell.angle_beta   90.00
_cell.angle_gamma   90.00
#
_symmetry.space_group_name_H-M   'P 1'
#
loop_
_entity.id
_entity.type
_entity.pdbx_description
1 polymer ?
#
loop_
_entity_poly.entity_id
_entity_poly.type
_entity_poly.pdbx_seq_one_letter_code
_entity_poly.pdbx_strand_id
1 'polypeptide(L)' 'LYMHELFGITRYVAHMDVGAPDHSLMMKSIELFGEKVAPIVRKALGK' A
#
# COMPACT_ATOMS: atom_id res chain seq x y z
N LEU A 1 8.94 2.85 7.12
CA LEU A 1 9.60 3.61 6.03
C LEU A 1 10.98 3.05 5.66
N TYR A 2 11.45 1.96 6.29
CA TYR A 2 12.77 1.37 6.09
C TYR A 2 13.28 1.28 4.64
N MET A 3 12.51 0.67 3.72
CA MET A 3 12.96 0.54 2.32
C MET A 3 13.11 1.91 1.62
N HIS A 4 12.28 2.88 1.96
CA HIS A 4 12.39 4.25 1.45
C HIS A 4 13.65 4.94 1.97
N GLU A 5 13.99 4.75 3.25
CA GLU A 5 15.19 5.30 3.86
C GLU A 5 16.48 4.65 3.33
N LEU A 6 16.46 3.32 3.15
CA LEU A 6 17.63 2.56 2.70
C LEU A 6 17.94 2.77 1.21
N PHE A 7 16.89 2.85 0.37
CA PHE A 7 17.05 2.81 -1.09
C PHE A 7 16.53 4.06 -1.81
N GLY A 8 15.94 5.03 -1.11
CA GLY A 8 15.38 6.23 -1.73
C GLY A 8 14.19 5.97 -2.65
N ILE A 9 13.48 4.84 -2.48
CA ILE A 9 12.37 4.46 -3.37
C ILE A 9 11.24 5.50 -3.34
N THR A 10 10.86 6.02 -4.50
CA THR A 10 9.82 7.05 -4.61
C THR A 10 8.43 6.49 -4.94
N ARG A 11 8.36 5.17 -5.20
CA ARG A 11 7.14 4.46 -5.59
C ARG A 11 7.08 3.11 -4.87
N TYR A 12 5.87 2.77 -4.42
CA TYR A 12 5.52 1.46 -3.88
C TYR A 12 4.43 0.85 -4.76
N VAL A 13 4.59 -0.42 -5.12
CA VAL A 13 3.59 -1.21 -5.86
C VAL A 13 3.39 -2.51 -5.11
N ALA A 14 2.14 -2.84 -4.79
CA ALA A 14 1.80 -4.08 -4.10
C ALA A 14 1.15 -5.07 -5.07
N HIS A 15 1.70 -6.27 -5.14
CA HIS A 15 0.99 -7.42 -5.70
C HIS A 15 0.11 -8.00 -4.59
N MET A 16 -1.20 -7.79 -4.69
CA MET A 16 -2.15 -8.09 -3.60
C MET A 16 -2.89 -9.42 -3.79
N ASP A 17 -2.90 -9.97 -5.00
CA ASP A 17 -3.47 -11.27 -5.32
C ASP A 17 -2.46 -12.38 -5.04
N VAL A 18 -2.84 -13.34 -4.21
CA VAL A 18 -2.11 -14.61 -4.05
C VAL A 18 -3.14 -15.73 -3.95
N GLY A 19 -3.07 -16.69 -4.86
CA GLY A 19 -3.93 -17.88 -4.81
C GLY A 19 -5.39 -17.63 -5.20
N ALA A 20 -5.68 -16.59 -5.98
CA ALA A 20 -7.01 -16.25 -6.48
C ALA A 20 -8.05 -16.00 -5.36
N PRO A 21 -7.86 -14.96 -4.53
CA PRO A 21 -8.81 -14.60 -3.50
C PRO A 21 -10.14 -14.13 -4.10
N ASP A 22 -11.22 -14.23 -3.31
CA ASP A 22 -12.52 -13.72 -3.70
C ASP A 22 -12.46 -12.23 -4.09
N HIS A 23 -13.20 -11.86 -5.13
CA HIS A 23 -13.25 -10.49 -5.62
C HIS A 23 -13.62 -9.48 -4.53
N SER A 24 -14.59 -9.81 -3.68
CA SER A 24 -15.02 -8.94 -2.57
C SER A 24 -13.89 -8.66 -1.57
N LEU A 25 -13.06 -9.67 -1.29
CA LEU A 25 -11.90 -9.53 -0.42
C LEU A 25 -10.85 -8.62 -1.06
N MET A 26 -10.61 -8.76 -2.37
CA MET A 26 -9.70 -7.89 -3.11
C MET A 26 -10.16 -6.42 -3.06
N MET A 27 -11.46 -6.18 -3.32
CA MET A 27 -12.03 -4.84 -3.25
C MET A 27 -11.88 -4.22 -1.86
N LYS A 28 -12.10 -5.00 -0.79
CA LYS A 28 -11.89 -4.52 0.58
C LYS A 28 -10.43 -4.20 0.88
N SER A 29 -9.51 -5.01 0.35
CA SER A 29 -8.07 -4.78 0.50
C SER A 29 -7.63 -3.46 -0.17
N ILE A 30 -8.14 -3.18 -1.37
CA ILE A 30 -7.91 -1.93 -2.09
C ILE A 30 -8.46 -0.73 -1.30
N GLU A 31 -9.69 -0.82 -0.79
CA GLU A 31 -10.32 0.21 0.04
C GLU A 31 -9.45 0.55 1.27
N LEU A 32 -9.04 -0.47 2.04
CA LEU A 32 -8.21 -0.28 3.23
C LEU A 32 -6.84 0.32 2.90
N PHE A 33 -6.21 -0.11 1.80
CA PHE A 33 -4.94 0.46 1.35
C PHE A 33 -5.11 1.96 1.01
N GLY A 34 -6.15 2.31 0.26
CA GLY A 34 -6.44 3.67 -0.17
C GLY A 34 -6.81 4.62 0.97
N GLU A 35 -7.63 4.16 1.92
CA GLU A 35 -8.18 5.01 2.98
C GLU A 35 -7.34 5.05 4.25
N LYS A 36 -6.64 3.95 4.58
CA LYS A 36 -5.92 3.83 5.86
C LYS A 36 -4.41 3.90 5.65
N VAL A 37 -3.87 3.04 4.79
CA VAL A 37 -2.41 2.88 4.68
C VAL A 37 -1.77 4.04 3.92
N ALA A 38 -2.25 4.34 2.70
CA ALA A 38 -1.65 5.35 1.84
C ALA A 38 -1.61 6.76 2.48
N PRO A 39 -2.65 7.25 3.18
CA PRO A 39 -2.60 8.55 3.84
C PRO A 39 -1.58 8.61 4.98
N ILE A 40 -1.46 7.55 5.80
CA ILE A 40 -0.49 7.49 6.90
C ILE A 40 0.93 7.56 6.36
N VAL A 41 1.23 6.81 5.29
CA VAL A 41 2.55 6.82 4.65
C VAL A 41 2.86 8.17 4.02
N ARG A 42 1.90 8.79 3.31
CA ARG A 42 2.08 10.13 2.71
C ARG A 42 2.37 11.18 3.77
N LYS A 43 1.58 11.20 4.86
CA LYS A 43 1.80 12.09 6.00
C LYS A 43 3.19 11.93 6.60
N ALA A 44 3.65 10.69 6.78
CA ALA A 44 4.98 10.41 7.33
C ALA A 44 6.12 10.89 6.41
N LEU A 45 5.86 11.01 5.11
CA LEU A 45 6.80 11.53 4.11
C LEU A 45 6.61 13.03 3.79
N GLY A 46 5.73 13.74 4.52
CA GLY A 46 5.45 15.15 4.28
C GLY A 46 4.72 15.44 2.97
N LYS A 47 3.93 14.48 2.46
CA LYS A 47 3.09 14.60 1.27
C LYS A 47 1.60 14.67 1.61
#